data_AF-A0A6G7XJ52-F1
#
_entry.id   AF-A0A6G7XJ52-F1
#
_cell.length_a   1.000
_cell.length_b   1.000
_cell.length_c   1.000
_cell.angle_alpha   90.00
_cell.angle_beta   90.00
_cell.angle_gamma   90.00
#
_symmetry.space_group_name_H-M   'P 1'
#
loop_
_entity.id
_entity.type
_entity.pdbx_description
1 polymer ?
#
loop_
_entity_poly.entity_id
_entity_poly.type
_entity_poly.pdbx_seq_one_letter_code
_entity_poly.pdbx_strand_id
1 'polypeptide(L)'
;MINLGARPIDKDSLVGQVRLSIGDTNFTELEPVETSVVNYANFSDDELEVLLAGADENVLRATARAYAKLAAIAAATGATIKTNDLGHSTERRAGELRALADWWRGEADAADELASDDFLEIVRFPGTDFTDPARPTFP
;
A
#
# COMPACT_ATOMS: atom_id res chain seq x y z
N MET A 1 -18.29 1.81 14.43
CA MET A 1 -18.07 2.84 13.39
C MET A 1 -18.55 2.22 12.09
N ILE A 2 -19.20 3.00 11.22
CA ILE A 2 -19.62 2.51 9.90
C ILE A 2 -18.49 2.86 8.92
N ASN A 3 -18.00 1.86 8.21
CA ASN A 3 -16.92 1.95 7.24
C ASN A 3 -17.50 1.85 5.84
N LEU A 4 -18.03 2.96 5.34
CA LEU A 4 -18.68 3.00 4.03
C LEU A 4 -17.68 2.73 2.91
N GLY A 5 -18.08 1.92 1.93
CA GLY A 5 -17.36 1.80 0.68
C GLY A 5 -18.21 1.24 -0.45
N ALA A 6 -17.72 1.43 -1.68
CA ALA A 6 -18.40 1.09 -2.91
C ALA A 6 -18.42 -0.44 -3.18
N ARG A 7 -19.56 -0.95 -3.66
CA ARG A 7 -19.74 -2.34 -4.12
C ARG A 7 -20.34 -2.37 -5.53
N PRO A 8 -19.84 -3.23 -6.44
CA PRO A 8 -18.70 -4.14 -6.30
C PRO A 8 -17.36 -3.38 -6.18
N ILE A 9 -16.34 -4.04 -5.62
CA ILE A 9 -15.00 -3.45 -5.51
C ILE A 9 -14.46 -3.18 -6.92
N ASP A 10 -14.16 -1.91 -7.20
CA ASP A 10 -13.53 -1.50 -8.44
C ASP A 10 -12.03 -1.81 -8.41
N LYS A 11 -11.63 -2.83 -9.19
CA LYS A 11 -10.24 -3.32 -9.25
C LYS A 11 -9.30 -2.35 -9.96
N ASP A 12 -9.85 -1.45 -10.78
CA ASP A 12 -9.06 -0.49 -11.54
C ASP A 12 -8.78 0.77 -10.70
N SER A 13 -9.62 1.05 -9.70
CA SER A 13 -9.40 2.12 -8.73
C SER A 13 -8.26 1.81 -7.76
N LEU A 14 -7.47 2.84 -7.39
CA LEU A 14 -6.41 2.71 -6.38
C LEU A 14 -6.97 2.27 -5.02
N VAL A 15 -8.14 2.78 -4.63
CA VAL A 15 -8.83 2.40 -3.39
C VAL A 15 -9.17 0.92 -3.38
N GLY A 16 -9.76 0.41 -4.47
CA GLY A 16 -10.08 -1.01 -4.59
C GLY A 16 -8.85 -1.90 -4.66
N GLN A 17 -7.77 -1.46 -5.31
CA GLN A 17 -6.48 -2.18 -5.28
C GLN A 17 -5.93 -2.30 -3.86
N VAL A 18 -5.89 -1.20 -3.09
CA VAL A 18 -5.46 -1.25 -1.68
C VAL A 18 -6.37 -2.16 -0.86
N ARG A 19 -7.70 -2.03 -1.02
CA ARG A 19 -8.70 -2.84 -0.30
C ARG A 19 -8.51 -4.34 -0.56
N LEU A 20 -8.21 -4.72 -1.80
CA LEU A 20 -7.91 -6.11 -2.17
C LEU A 20 -6.58 -6.57 -1.59
N SER A 21 -5.53 -5.74 -1.62
CA SER A 21 -4.20 -6.06 -1.08
C SER A 21 -4.20 -6.30 0.44
N ILE A 22 -5.03 -5.57 1.18
CA ILE A 22 -5.22 -5.78 2.63
C ILE A 22 -6.22 -6.91 2.95
N GLY A 23 -6.91 -7.44 1.94
CA GLY A 23 -7.94 -8.47 2.13
C GLY A 23 -9.21 -7.99 2.81
N ASP A 24 -9.51 -6.69 2.80
CA ASP A 24 -10.73 -6.11 3.40
C ASP A 24 -11.93 -6.25 2.45
N THR A 25 -12.28 -7.50 2.12
CA THR A 25 -13.34 -7.86 1.19
C THR A 25 -14.64 -8.24 1.90
N ASN A 26 -14.59 -8.44 3.21
CA ASN A 26 -15.76 -8.74 4.04
C ASN A 26 -16.54 -7.45 4.32
N PHE A 27 -17.85 -7.49 4.07
CA PHE A 27 -18.75 -6.38 4.35
C PHE A 27 -20.08 -6.87 4.92
N THR A 28 -20.79 -5.95 5.54
CA THR A 28 -22.18 -6.08 5.99
C THR A 28 -23.04 -5.13 5.18
N GLU A 29 -24.26 -5.56 4.85
CA GLU A 29 -25.23 -4.70 4.16
C GLU A 29 -25.74 -3.62 5.12
N LEU A 30 -25.96 -2.41 4.59
CA LEU A 30 -26.54 -1.32 5.35
C LEU A 30 -28.06 -1.51 5.46
N GLU A 31 -28.67 -0.97 6.52
CA GLU A 31 -30.12 -0.84 6.62
C GLU A 31 -30.50 0.65 6.53
N PRO A 32 -31.27 1.08 5.52
CA PRO A 32 -31.86 0.30 4.42
C PRO A 32 -30.82 -0.23 3.42
N VAL A 33 -31.14 -1.34 2.76
CA VAL A 33 -30.23 -2.00 1.79
C VAL A 33 -30.01 -1.09 0.59
N GLU A 34 -28.80 -0.54 0.50
CA GLU A 34 -28.31 0.17 -0.68
C GLU A 34 -27.47 -0.77 -1.54
N THR A 35 -27.73 -0.79 -2.84
CA THR A 35 -27.09 -1.76 -3.76
C THR A 35 -25.62 -1.46 -4.05
N SER A 36 -25.20 -0.21 -3.87
CA SER A 36 -23.87 0.27 -4.27
C SER A 36 -22.93 0.63 -3.12
N VAL A 37 -23.42 0.61 -1.88
CA VAL A 37 -22.63 0.99 -0.69
C VAL A 37 -22.80 -0.07 0.39
N VAL A 38 -21.69 -0.48 0.99
CA VAL A 38 -21.67 -1.48 2.06
C VAL A 38 -20.78 -1.01 3.21
N ASN A 39 -20.94 -1.67 4.37
CA ASN A 39 -20.13 -1.42 5.54
C ASN A 39 -19.01 -2.48 5.65
N TYR A 40 -17.78 -2.08 5.33
CA TYR A 40 -16.61 -2.95 5.36
C TYR A 40 -16.08 -3.21 6.76
N ALA A 41 -15.32 -4.30 6.93
CA ALA A 41 -14.88 -4.72 8.25
C ALA A 41 -13.84 -3.77 8.87
N ASN A 42 -12.88 -3.27 8.09
CA ASN A 42 -11.71 -2.57 8.65
C ASN A 42 -11.62 -1.10 8.25
N PHE A 43 -11.83 -0.77 6.98
CA PHE A 43 -11.62 0.59 6.46
C PHE A 43 -12.79 1.08 5.61
N SER A 44 -13.11 2.36 5.74
CA SER A 44 -13.94 3.09 4.76
C SER A 44 -13.12 3.47 3.52
N ASP A 45 -13.80 3.75 2.40
CA ASP A 45 -13.13 4.24 1.20
C ASP A 45 -12.42 5.58 1.46
N ASP A 46 -13.05 6.51 2.17
CA ASP A 46 -12.44 7.80 2.58
C ASP A 46 -11.13 7.60 3.36
N GLU A 47 -11.08 6.63 4.27
CA GLU A 47 -9.86 6.33 5.01
C GLU A 47 -8.76 5.76 4.10
N LEU A 48 -9.11 4.94 3.12
CA LEU A 48 -8.17 4.42 2.13
C LEU A 48 -7.65 5.54 1.22
N GLU A 49 -8.51 6.48 0.82
CA GLU A 49 -8.11 7.68 0.08
C GLU A 49 -7.11 8.53 0.86
N VAL A 50 -7.33 8.73 2.16
CA VAL A 50 -6.37 9.47 3.02
C VAL A 50 -5.03 8.73 3.12
N LEU A 51 -5.04 7.40 3.23
CA LEU A 51 -3.82 6.60 3.26
C LEU A 51 -3.06 6.68 1.93
N LEU A 52 -3.77 6.65 0.80
CA LEU A 52 -3.23 6.83 -0.54
C LEU A 52 -2.65 8.22 -0.76
N ALA A 53 -3.39 9.27 -0.39
CA ALA A 53 -2.94 10.65 -0.52
C ALA A 53 -1.65 10.90 0.26
N GLY A 54 -1.54 10.33 1.47
CA GLY A 54 -0.30 10.42 2.22
C GLY A 54 0.85 9.63 1.61
N ALA A 55 0.56 8.62 0.80
CA ALA A 55 1.50 7.68 0.20
C ALA A 55 1.80 8.00 -1.28
N ASP A 56 1.55 9.24 -1.70
CA ASP A 56 1.76 9.71 -3.08
C ASP A 56 1.06 8.82 -4.12
N GLU A 57 -0.17 8.39 -3.80
CA GLU A 57 -0.99 7.49 -4.64
C GLU A 57 -0.37 6.10 -4.92
N ASN A 58 0.71 5.74 -4.23
CA ASN A 58 1.35 4.43 -4.35
C ASN A 58 0.61 3.37 -3.51
N VAL A 59 0.03 2.38 -4.20
CA VAL A 59 -0.77 1.30 -3.60
C VAL A 59 0.02 0.47 -2.58
N LEU A 60 1.29 0.16 -2.84
CA LEU A 60 2.13 -0.64 -1.94
C LEU A 60 2.42 0.14 -0.65
N ARG A 61 2.78 1.42 -0.78
CA ARG A 61 3.02 2.30 0.38
C ARG A 61 1.73 2.55 1.18
N ALA A 62 0.60 2.73 0.51
CA ALA A 62 -0.70 2.85 1.19
C ALA A 62 -1.08 1.56 1.93
N THR A 63 -0.86 0.40 1.32
CA THR A 63 -1.06 -0.92 1.94
C THR A 63 -0.20 -1.10 3.19
N ALA A 64 1.08 -0.72 3.14
CA ALA A 64 1.97 -0.73 4.30
C ALA A 64 1.41 0.14 5.46
N ARG A 65 0.90 1.33 5.15
CA ARG A 65 0.29 2.23 6.15
C ARG A 65 -1.01 1.68 6.72
N ALA A 66 -1.82 1.02 5.91
CA ALA A 66 -3.03 0.34 6.37
C ALA A 66 -2.69 -0.73 7.41
N TYR A 67 -1.72 -1.61 7.13
CA TYR A 67 -1.25 -2.61 8.10
C TYR A 67 -0.64 -1.98 9.35
N ALA A 68 0.10 -0.88 9.23
CA ALA A 68 0.62 -0.15 10.38
C ALA A 68 -0.51 0.43 11.27
N LYS A 69 -1.58 0.95 10.67
CA LYS A 69 -2.77 1.41 11.39
C LYS A 69 -3.50 0.25 12.08
N LEU A 70 -3.68 -0.89 11.42
CA LEU A 70 -4.22 -2.11 12.05
C LEU A 70 -3.37 -2.57 13.23
N ALA A 71 -2.04 -2.53 13.09
CA ALA A 71 -1.13 -2.87 14.18
C ALA A 71 -1.26 -1.91 15.36
N ALA A 72 -1.44 -0.62 15.09
CA ALA A 72 -1.68 0.39 16.14
C ALA A 72 -2.99 0.14 16.87
N ILE A 73 -4.06 -0.19 16.14
CA ILE A 73 -5.36 -0.55 16.73
C ILE A 73 -5.24 -1.82 17.59
N ALA A 74 -4.60 -2.88 17.07
CA ALA A 74 -4.39 -4.13 17.79
C ALA A 74 -3.52 -3.96 19.05
N ALA A 75 -2.53 -3.06 19.00
CA ALA A 75 -1.72 -2.71 20.16
C ALA A 75 -2.51 -1.90 21.19
N ALA A 76 -3.37 -0.98 20.74
CA ALA A 76 -4.20 -0.16 21.62
C ALA A 76 -5.27 -0.99 22.35
N THR A 77 -5.79 -2.04 21.71
CA THR A 77 -6.74 -2.99 22.32
C THR A 77 -6.07 -4.11 23.12
N GLY A 78 -4.75 -4.04 23.30
CA GLY A 78 -3.89 -5.06 23.90
C GLY A 78 -4.48 -5.70 25.16
N ALA A 79 -5.11 -6.85 24.97
CA ALA A 79 -5.58 -7.74 26.00
C ALA A 79 -4.99 -9.13 25.74
N THR A 80 -4.30 -9.66 26.74
CA THR A 80 -3.78 -11.03 26.73
C THR A 80 -4.73 -11.89 27.56
N ILE A 81 -5.58 -12.67 26.88
CA ILE A 81 -6.47 -13.62 27.53
C ILE A 81 -5.82 -15.00 27.48
N LYS A 82 -5.43 -15.51 28.65
CA LYS A 82 -4.97 -16.90 28.81
C LYS A 82 -6.09 -17.70 29.44
N THR A 83 -6.71 -18.59 28.68
CA THR A 83 -7.54 -19.68 29.23
C THR A 83 -6.73 -20.98 29.19
N ASN A 84 -7.01 -21.92 30.11
CA ASN A 84 -6.19 -23.11 30.41
C ASN A 84 -5.85 -24.04 29.23
N ASP A 85 -6.35 -23.79 28.02
CA ASP A 85 -6.11 -24.58 26.80
C ASP A 85 -5.96 -23.74 25.52
N LEU A 86 -6.18 -22.42 25.56
CA LEU A 86 -6.08 -21.53 24.38
C LEU A 86 -5.52 -20.16 24.78
N GLY A 87 -4.33 -19.82 24.28
CA GLY A 87 -3.74 -18.50 24.43
C GLY A 87 -3.96 -17.66 23.18
N HIS A 88 -4.80 -16.64 23.25
CA HIS A 88 -4.90 -15.61 22.20
C HIS A 88 -4.22 -14.33 22.68
N SER A 89 -3.15 -13.94 21.99
CA SER A 89 -2.41 -12.71 22.30
C SER A 89 -2.59 -11.70 21.18
N THR A 90 -3.26 -10.60 21.51
CA THR A 90 -3.41 -9.44 20.62
C THR A 90 -2.08 -8.70 20.43
N GLU A 91 -1.17 -8.77 21.41
CA GLU A 91 0.19 -8.24 21.30
C GLU A 91 0.99 -8.96 20.20
N ARG A 92 0.90 -10.30 20.15
CA ARG A 92 1.53 -11.08 19.08
C ARG A 92 0.98 -10.67 17.71
N ARG A 93 -0.35 -10.53 17.61
CA ARG A 93 -1.02 -10.06 16.38
C ARG A 93 -0.54 -8.67 15.96
N ALA A 94 -0.38 -7.75 16.90
CA ALA A 94 0.16 -6.42 16.60
C ALA A 94 1.60 -6.51 16.06
N GLY A 95 2.44 -7.40 16.60
CA GLY A 95 3.78 -7.67 16.07
C GLY A 95 3.75 -8.22 14.64
N GLU A 96 2.89 -9.20 14.36
CA GLU A 96 2.72 -9.79 13.02
C GLU A 96 2.24 -8.74 11.99
N LEU A 97 1.31 -7.86 12.37
CA LEU A 97 0.83 -6.77 11.51
C LEU A 97 1.92 -5.73 11.22
N ARG A 98 2.80 -5.43 12.19
CA ARG A 98 3.96 -4.56 11.93
C ARG A 98 4.94 -5.20 10.95
N ALA A 99 5.22 -6.50 11.11
CA ALA A 99 6.10 -7.22 10.19
C ALA A 99 5.55 -7.21 8.74
N LEU A 100 4.23 -7.36 8.57
CA LEU A 100 3.59 -7.20 7.26
C LEU A 100 3.71 -5.78 6.72
N ALA A 101 3.52 -4.75 7.55
CA ALA A 101 3.69 -3.37 7.15
C ALA A 101 5.12 -3.08 6.67
N ASP A 102 6.14 -3.63 7.36
CA ASP A 102 7.54 -3.47 6.97
C ASP A 102 7.87 -4.24 5.67
N TRP A 103 7.29 -5.43 5.48
CA TRP A 103 7.42 -6.17 4.23
C TRP A 103 6.87 -5.39 3.03
N TRP A 104 5.65 -4.85 3.14
CA TRP A 104 5.06 -4.02 2.08
C TRP A 104 5.84 -2.73 1.81
N ARG A 105 6.45 -2.15 2.84
CA ARG A 105 7.33 -0.98 2.66
C ARG A 105 8.58 -1.37 1.86
N GLY A 106 9.20 -2.50 2.18
CA GLY A 106 10.34 -3.02 1.43
C GLY A 106 9.99 -3.31 -0.04
N GLU A 107 8.83 -3.88 -0.31
CA GLU A 107 8.34 -4.11 -1.68
C GLU A 107 8.14 -2.80 -2.43
N ALA A 108 7.59 -1.78 -1.78
CA ALA A 108 7.42 -0.46 -2.36
C ALA A 108 8.77 0.20 -2.68
N ASP A 109 9.73 0.11 -1.77
CA ASP A 109 11.08 0.67 -1.95
C ASP A 109 11.81 -0.05 -3.12
N ALA A 110 11.68 -1.37 -3.22
CA ALA A 110 12.25 -2.15 -4.33
C ALA A 110 11.60 -1.81 -5.69
N ALA A 111 10.29 -1.59 -5.71
CA ALA A 111 9.58 -1.16 -6.92
C ALA A 111 10.03 0.23 -7.40
N ASP A 112 10.24 1.17 -6.47
CA ASP A 112 10.73 2.52 -6.78
C ASP A 112 12.19 2.51 -7.27
N GLU A 113 13.04 1.63 -6.74
CA GLU A 113 14.42 1.43 -7.21
C GLU A 113 14.44 0.89 -8.65
N LEU A 114 13.64 -0.14 -8.94
CA LEU A 114 13.52 -0.70 -10.29
C LEU A 114 13.02 0.34 -11.30
N ALA A 115 12.01 1.12 -10.93
CA ALA A 115 11.47 2.18 -11.80
C ALA A 115 12.50 3.30 -12.09
N SER A 116 13.43 3.53 -11.16
CA SER A 116 14.50 4.52 -11.33
C SER A 116 15.59 4.04 -12.29
N ASP A 117 15.92 2.75 -12.25
CA ASP A 117 16.94 2.14 -13.12
C ASP A 117 16.48 2.07 -14.58
N ASP A 118 15.20 1.80 -14.84
CA ASP A 118 14.63 1.78 -16.19
C ASP A 118 14.64 3.17 -16.87
N PHE A 119 14.64 4.27 -16.11
CA PHE A 119 14.67 5.63 -16.65
C PHE A 119 16.06 6.04 -17.16
N LEU A 120 17.13 5.36 -16.73
CA LEU A 120 18.51 5.70 -17.06
C LEU A 120 19.09 4.89 -18.22
N GLU A 121 18.26 4.34 -19.12
CA GLU A 121 18.75 3.84 -20.41
C GLU A 121 19.30 5.00 -21.24
N ILE A 122 20.61 5.28 -21.07
CA ILE A 122 21.35 6.18 -21.95
C ILE A 122 21.40 5.50 -23.32
N VAL A 123 20.45 5.86 -24.18
CA VAL A 123 20.51 5.55 -25.60
C VAL A 123 21.79 6.20 -26.14
N ARG A 124 22.85 5.40 -26.30
CA ARG A 124 24.01 5.81 -27.10
C ARG A 124 23.51 5.94 -28.53
N PHE A 125 23.31 7.17 -29.00
CA PHE A 125 23.07 7.43 -30.40
C PHE A 125 24.29 6.94 -31.20
N PRO A 126 24.15 5.95 -32.08
CA PRO A 126 25.23 5.55 -32.97
C PRO A 126 25.37 6.65 -34.03
N GLY A 127 26.28 7.62 -33.81
CA GLY A 127 26.59 8.59 -34.86
C GLY A 127 27.12 9.95 -34.41
N THR A 128 27.14 10.30 -33.13
CA THR A 128 27.82 11.54 -32.70
C THR A 128 29.28 11.26 -32.36
N ASP A 129 30.05 10.85 -33.36
CA ASP A 129 31.48 11.15 -33.35
C ASP A 129 31.57 12.68 -33.41
N PHE A 130 31.73 13.32 -32.25
CA PHE A 130 32.19 14.69 -32.14
C PHE A 130 33.64 14.73 -32.65
N THR A 131 33.81 14.58 -33.97
CA THR A 131 35.01 15.05 -34.65
C THR A 131 34.90 16.56 -34.67
N ASP A 132 35.34 17.19 -33.57
CA ASP A 132 35.54 18.63 -33.47
C ASP A 132 36.53 19.04 -34.58
N PRO A 133 36.07 19.69 -35.68
CA PRO A 133 36.94 20.05 -36.78
C PRO A 133 37.81 21.27 -36.44
N ALA A 134 37.69 21.83 -35.23
CA ALA A 134 38.32 23.08 -34.84
C ALA A 134 39.44 22.92 -33.79
N ARG A 135 39.96 21.71 -33.52
CA ARG A 135 41.17 21.59 -32.70
C ARG A 135 42.41 22.06 -33.49
N PRO A 136 42.99 23.24 -33.18
CA PRO A 136 44.26 23.62 -33.77
C PRO A 136 45.33 22.64 -33.28
N THR A 137 45.97 21.96 -34.21
CA THR A 137 47.23 21.28 -33.96
C THR A 137 48.28 22.36 -33.65
N PHE A 138 48.66 22.48 -32.38
CA PHE A 138 49.83 23.27 -32.01
C PHE A 138 51.11 22.53 -32.44
N PRO A 139 52.09 23.23 -33.06
CA PRO A 139 53.40 22.69 -33.39
C PRO A 139 54.27 22.44 -32.16
#